data_AF-A0A060C7D0-F1
#
_entry.id   AF-A0A060C7D0-F1
#
_cell.length_a   1.000
_cell.length_b   1.000
_cell.length_c   1.000
_cell.angle_alpha   90.00
_cell.angle_beta   90.00
_cell.angle_gamma   90.00
#
_symmetry.space_group_name_H-M   'P 1'
#
loop_
_entity.id
_entity.type
_entity.pdbx_description
1 polymer ?
#
loop_
_entity_poly.entity_id
_entity_poly.type
_entity_poly.pdbx_seq_one_letter_code
_entity_poly.pdbx_strand_id
1 'polypeptide(L)'
;CATHRTGVPGMRAMVLEFPDDPSCDALDRQYMLGDSLLVAPVFREDGIVEYYLPKGKWTHLLSNETAEGGCWRKDRYGYFSLPLFVRPNTILALGADGEKPDYDYSRHLTLEIFELSGTEPARGEFVNQDGTPMLRAEAVKNGNRVALRFEGTPRIFACGCA
;
A
#
# COMPACT_ATOMS: atom_id res chain seq x y z
N CYS A 1 2.24 -15.68 -6.47
CA CYS A 1 1.23 -14.93 -5.66
C CYS A 1 1.24 -15.42 -4.21
N ALA A 2 1.25 -14.52 -3.22
CA ALA A 2 1.36 -14.87 -1.78
C ALA A 2 0.20 -15.75 -1.28
N THR A 3 -1.03 -15.50 -1.75
CA THR A 3 -2.22 -16.29 -1.37
C THR A 3 -2.07 -17.78 -1.69
N HIS A 4 -1.60 -18.11 -2.90
CA HIS A 4 -1.39 -19.50 -3.29
C HIS A 4 -0.35 -20.22 -2.42
N ARG A 5 0.64 -19.49 -1.89
CA ARG A 5 1.73 -20.07 -1.08
C ARG A 5 1.42 -20.14 0.42
N THR A 6 0.65 -19.18 0.93
CA THR A 6 0.48 -18.95 2.37
C THR A 6 -0.96 -19.08 2.87
N GLY A 7 -1.94 -19.07 1.96
CA GLY A 7 -3.35 -19.01 2.31
C GLY A 7 -3.86 -17.61 2.70
N VAL A 8 -2.98 -16.60 2.79
CA VAL A 8 -3.39 -15.23 3.15
C VAL A 8 -4.16 -14.58 1.98
N PRO A 9 -5.40 -14.12 2.19
CA PRO A 9 -6.21 -13.56 1.11
C PRO A 9 -5.66 -12.21 0.61
N GLY A 10 -6.01 -11.85 -0.63
CA GLY A 10 -5.69 -10.54 -1.20
C GLY A 10 -6.48 -9.41 -0.54
N MET A 11 -7.78 -9.63 -0.27
CA MET A 11 -8.61 -8.75 0.55
C MET A 11 -8.62 -9.29 1.98
N ARG A 12 -8.12 -8.51 2.92
CA ARG A 12 -7.90 -8.91 4.32
C ARG A 12 -8.77 -8.09 5.24
N ALA A 13 -9.47 -8.76 6.15
CA ALA A 13 -10.15 -8.10 7.25
C ALA A 13 -9.14 -7.33 8.13
N MET A 14 -9.56 -6.23 8.73
CA MET A 14 -8.66 -5.41 9.56
C MET A 14 -8.10 -6.20 10.75
N VAL A 15 -8.93 -7.03 11.39
CA VAL A 15 -8.50 -7.92 12.50
C VAL A 15 -7.44 -8.95 12.08
N LEU A 16 -7.40 -9.35 10.80
CA LEU A 16 -6.38 -10.27 10.29
C LEU A 16 -5.01 -9.59 10.19
N GLU A 17 -4.99 -8.31 9.79
CA GLU A 17 -3.74 -7.54 9.61
C GLU A 17 -3.28 -6.87 10.92
N PHE A 18 -4.21 -6.48 11.78
CA PHE A 18 -3.96 -5.79 13.05
C PHE A 18 -4.65 -6.51 14.22
N PRO A 19 -4.21 -7.74 14.57
CA PRO A 19 -4.85 -8.54 15.61
C PRO A 19 -4.68 -7.94 17.02
N ASP A 20 -3.67 -7.10 17.22
CA ASP A 20 -3.39 -6.45 18.51
C ASP A 20 -4.14 -5.12 18.71
N ASP A 21 -4.85 -4.63 17.69
CA ASP A 21 -5.65 -3.40 17.77
C ASP A 21 -7.13 -3.75 17.98
N PRO A 22 -7.68 -3.59 19.20
CA PRO A 22 -9.07 -3.95 19.49
C PRO A 22 -10.08 -3.11 18.69
N SER A 23 -9.65 -1.96 18.14
CA SER A 23 -10.49 -1.14 17.26
C SER A 23 -10.80 -1.86 15.94
N CYS A 24 -9.99 -2.86 15.56
CA CYS A 24 -10.10 -3.61 14.32
C CYS A 24 -11.02 -4.83 14.40
N ASP A 25 -11.45 -5.25 15.59
CA ASP A 25 -12.23 -6.47 15.82
C ASP A 25 -13.57 -6.48 15.08
N ALA A 26 -14.24 -5.33 15.04
CA ALA A 26 -15.58 -5.17 14.48
C ALA A 26 -15.60 -4.42 13.13
N LEU A 27 -14.44 -4.16 12.51
CA LEU A 27 -14.38 -3.42 11.25
C LEU A 27 -14.75 -4.32 10.06
N ASP A 28 -15.90 -4.04 9.46
CA ASP A 28 -16.46 -4.76 8.31
C ASP A 28 -16.63 -3.89 7.05
N ARG A 29 -16.55 -2.56 7.18
CA ARG A 29 -16.71 -1.58 6.08
C ARG A 29 -15.40 -1.10 5.46
N GLN A 30 -14.28 -1.66 5.90
CA GLN A 30 -12.96 -1.36 5.38
C GLN A 30 -12.10 -2.62 5.42
N TYR A 31 -11.07 -2.67 4.58
CA TYR A 31 -10.18 -3.82 4.47
C TYR A 31 -8.79 -3.41 4.02
N MET A 32 -7.83 -4.31 4.22
CA MET A 32 -6.51 -4.19 3.63
C MET A 32 -6.47 -4.94 2.29
N LEU A 33 -6.02 -4.27 1.24
CA LEU A 33 -5.71 -4.87 -0.05
C LEU A 33 -4.21 -5.18 -0.09
N GLY A 34 -3.88 -6.46 0.02
CA GLY A 34 -2.52 -6.89 0.33
C GLY A 34 -2.12 -6.47 1.74
N ASP A 35 -0.83 -6.22 1.93
CA ASP A 35 -0.22 -5.78 3.21
C ASP A 35 -0.12 -4.26 3.34
N SER A 36 -0.32 -3.53 2.25
CA SER A 36 0.14 -2.15 2.10
C SER A 36 -0.98 -1.12 1.91
N LEU A 37 -2.14 -1.52 1.38
CA LEU A 37 -3.22 -0.59 1.03
C LEU A 37 -4.42 -0.78 1.95
N LEU A 38 -4.91 0.29 2.56
CA LEU A 38 -6.18 0.35 3.27
C LEU A 38 -7.23 0.96 2.34
N VAL A 39 -8.36 0.27 2.20
CA VAL A 39 -9.49 0.68 1.37
C VAL A 39 -10.75 0.76 2.22
N ALA A 40 -11.43 1.91 2.22
CA ALA A 40 -12.76 2.05 2.82
C ALA A 40 -13.76 2.55 1.76
N PRO A 41 -14.57 1.67 1.15
CA PRO A 41 -15.57 2.08 0.16
C PRO A 41 -16.62 3.04 0.73
N VAL A 42 -17.09 3.97 -0.11
CA VAL A 42 -18.14 4.93 0.26
C VAL A 42 -19.51 4.33 -0.04
N PHE A 43 -20.29 4.05 1.00
CA PHE A 43 -21.64 3.44 0.87
C PHE A 43 -22.79 4.45 0.87
N ARG A 44 -22.49 5.75 0.97
CA ARG A 44 -23.48 6.82 1.06
C ARG A 44 -23.45 7.69 -0.19
N GLU A 45 -24.63 8.08 -0.68
CA GLU A 45 -24.76 8.98 -1.84
C GLU A 45 -24.18 10.38 -1.58
N ASP A 46 -24.20 10.84 -0.32
CA ASP A 46 -23.64 12.14 0.08
C ASP A 46 -22.11 12.16 0.15
N GLY A 47 -21.46 11.05 -0.20
CA GLY A 47 -20.00 10.91 -0.25
C GLY A 47 -19.34 10.77 1.13
N ILE A 48 -20.12 10.76 2.22
CA ILE A 48 -19.57 10.69 3.58
C ILE A 48 -19.16 9.25 3.89
N VAL A 49 -17.98 9.08 4.48
CA VAL A 49 -17.45 7.79 4.91
C VAL A 49 -16.77 7.94 6.25
N GLU A 50 -16.97 6.96 7.11
CA GLU A 50 -16.34 6.84 8.42
C GLU A 50 -15.46 5.60 8.40
N TYR A 51 -14.19 5.76 8.75
CA TYR A 51 -13.19 4.70 8.69
C TYR A 51 -12.14 4.90 9.78
N TYR A 52 -11.52 3.81 10.21
CA TYR A 52 -10.44 3.80 11.19
C TYR A 52 -9.10 3.64 10.48
N LEU A 53 -8.14 4.50 10.80
CA LEU A 53 -6.75 4.28 10.42
C LEU A 53 -6.03 3.67 11.62
N PRO A 54 -5.42 2.48 11.50
CA PRO A 54 -4.54 1.93 12.53
C PRO A 54 -3.35 2.84 12.81
N LYS A 55 -2.66 2.65 13.93
CA LYS A 55 -1.52 3.49 14.32
C LYS A 55 -0.44 3.56 13.21
N GLY A 56 -0.03 4.78 12.86
CA GLY A 56 0.99 5.04 11.83
C GLY A 56 0.67 6.30 11.05
N LYS A 57 1.62 6.81 10.27
CA LYS A 57 1.40 7.91 9.35
C LYS A 57 1.08 7.35 7.97
N TRP A 58 -0.17 7.51 7.54
CA TRP A 58 -0.69 6.96 6.30
C TRP A 58 -0.66 8.00 5.20
N THR A 59 -0.46 7.59 3.95
CA THR A 59 -0.47 8.51 2.81
C THR A 59 -1.60 8.14 1.86
N HIS A 60 -2.45 9.09 1.52
CA HIS A 60 -3.54 8.87 0.58
C HIS A 60 -2.99 8.71 -0.84
N LEU A 61 -3.20 7.56 -1.47
CA LEU A 61 -2.52 7.19 -2.72
C LEU A 61 -2.82 8.15 -3.88
N LEU A 62 -4.02 8.73 -3.93
CA LEU A 62 -4.44 9.57 -5.06
C LEU A 62 -4.09 11.06 -4.87
N SER A 63 -4.03 11.54 -3.62
CA SER A 63 -3.80 12.97 -3.32
C SER A 63 -2.43 13.25 -2.71
N ASN A 64 -1.69 12.21 -2.31
CA ASN A 64 -0.46 12.30 -1.51
C ASN A 64 -0.62 13.02 -0.17
N GLU A 65 -1.85 13.25 0.30
CA GLU A 65 -2.10 13.83 1.61
C GLU A 65 -1.80 12.79 2.70
N THR A 66 -1.08 13.23 3.74
CA THR A 66 -0.74 12.36 4.86
C THR A 66 -1.74 12.51 6.00
N ALA A 67 -2.10 11.41 6.66
CA ALA A 67 -2.97 11.37 7.81
C ALA A 67 -2.36 10.55 8.95
N GLU A 68 -2.44 11.08 10.17
CA GLU A 68 -2.10 10.32 11.37
C GLU A 68 -3.18 9.30 11.69
N GLY A 69 -2.77 8.07 11.97
CA GLY A 69 -3.62 6.97 12.37
C GLY A 69 -3.70 6.78 13.89
N GLY A 70 -4.29 5.66 14.31
CA GLY A 70 -4.74 5.40 15.67
C GLY A 70 -6.04 6.12 16.02
N CYS A 71 -6.82 6.52 15.02
CA CYS A 71 -8.06 7.25 15.21
C CYS A 71 -9.10 6.97 14.12
N TRP A 72 -10.36 7.21 14.48
CA TRP A 72 -11.48 7.24 13.55
C TRP A 72 -11.48 8.56 12.78
N ARG A 73 -11.79 8.47 11.50
CA ARG A 73 -11.88 9.58 10.56
C ARG A 73 -13.26 9.61 9.92
N LYS A 74 -13.67 10.82 9.57
CA LYS A 74 -14.90 11.10 8.85
C LYS A 74 -14.63 12.14 7.80
N ASP A 75 -14.65 11.72 6.55
CA ASP A 75 -14.30 12.54 5.41
C ASP A 75 -15.37 12.41 4.31
N ARG A 76 -15.37 13.34 3.36
CA ARG A 76 -16.27 13.33 2.21
C ARG A 76 -15.48 13.16 0.92
N TYR A 77 -15.85 12.17 0.13
CA TYR A 77 -15.22 11.88 -1.16
C TYR A 77 -16.21 12.02 -2.32
N GLY A 78 -15.71 12.47 -3.47
CA GLY A 78 -16.47 12.50 -4.72
C GLY A 78 -16.44 11.14 -5.43
N TYR A 79 -17.15 11.01 -6.55
CA TYR A 79 -17.34 9.75 -7.26
C TYR A 79 -16.03 9.08 -7.76
N PHE A 80 -15.01 9.87 -8.10
CA PHE A 80 -13.72 9.39 -8.59
C PHE A 80 -12.67 9.18 -7.48
N SER A 81 -13.10 9.15 -6.22
CA SER A 81 -12.20 9.03 -5.08
C SER A 81 -12.85 8.26 -3.94
N LEU A 82 -12.02 7.78 -3.03
CA LEU A 82 -12.43 7.10 -1.81
C LEU A 82 -11.23 7.10 -0.85
N PRO A 83 -11.44 6.81 0.44
CA PRO A 83 -10.34 6.49 1.35
C PRO A 83 -9.48 5.35 0.81
N LEU A 84 -8.33 5.70 0.24
CA LEU A 84 -7.32 4.77 -0.26
C LEU A 84 -5.96 5.20 0.28
N PHE A 85 -5.51 4.52 1.33
CA PHE A 85 -4.32 4.89 2.08
C PHE A 85 -3.22 3.84 1.98
N VAL A 86 -1.99 4.28 1.79
CA VAL A 86 -0.79 3.45 1.84
C VAL A 86 -0.25 3.46 3.27
N ARG A 87 0.06 2.26 3.77
CA ARG A 87 0.71 2.04 5.06
C ARG A 87 2.09 2.70 5.08
N PRO A 88 2.55 3.23 6.23
CA PRO A 88 3.92 3.70 6.35
C PRO A 88 4.93 2.56 6.17
N ASN A 89 6.17 2.94 5.81
CA ASN A 89 7.27 2.02 5.57
C ASN A 89 7.01 1.00 4.44
N THR A 90 6.33 1.45 3.39
CA THR A 90 5.96 0.63 2.23
C THR A 90 6.75 1.05 0.99
N ILE A 91 7.12 0.06 0.16
CA ILE A 91 7.55 0.25 -1.23
C ILE A 91 6.44 -0.29 -2.13
N LEU A 92 5.74 0.60 -2.82
CA LEU A 92 4.64 0.25 -3.71
C LEU A 92 5.12 0.23 -5.16
N ALA A 93 4.81 -0.86 -5.86
CA ALA A 93 5.03 -0.97 -7.29
C ALA A 93 3.80 -0.51 -8.07
N LEU A 94 3.98 0.53 -8.89
CA LEU A 94 2.99 1.02 -9.84
C LEU A 94 3.42 0.67 -11.25
N GLY A 95 2.53 0.00 -11.98
CA GLY A 95 2.73 -0.32 -13.37
C GLY A 95 2.40 0.83 -14.31
N ALA A 96 2.88 0.74 -15.54
CA ALA A 96 2.71 1.78 -16.55
C ALA A 96 1.52 1.59 -17.49
N ASP A 97 0.87 0.42 -17.47
CA ASP A 97 -0.27 0.12 -18.32
C ASP A 97 -1.57 0.32 -17.54
N GLY A 98 -2.40 1.25 -18.02
CA GLY A 98 -3.73 1.53 -17.46
C GLY A 98 -4.87 0.92 -18.28
N GLU A 99 -4.58 0.24 -19.39
CA GLU A 99 -5.60 -0.33 -20.28
C GLU A 99 -5.87 -1.80 -19.98
N LYS A 100 -4.85 -2.55 -19.57
CA LYS A 100 -4.99 -3.98 -19.28
C LYS A 100 -4.19 -4.44 -18.06
N PRO A 101 -4.67 -5.47 -17.34
CA PRO A 101 -3.95 -6.03 -16.21
C PRO A 101 -2.79 -6.96 -16.63
N ASP A 102 -2.82 -7.56 -17.82
CA ASP A 102 -1.84 -8.52 -18.33
C ASP A 102 -0.84 -7.87 -19.30
N TYR A 103 0.18 -7.23 -18.72
CA TYR A 103 1.34 -6.70 -19.44
C TYR A 103 2.65 -7.12 -18.78
N ASP A 104 3.77 -6.84 -19.44
CA ASP A 104 5.11 -7.04 -18.88
C ASP A 104 5.34 -6.05 -17.72
N TYR A 105 5.16 -6.52 -16.49
CA TYR A 105 5.31 -5.73 -15.26
C TYR A 105 6.71 -5.11 -15.08
N SER A 106 7.72 -5.57 -15.83
CA SER A 106 9.07 -5.00 -15.79
C SER A 106 9.21 -3.71 -16.62
N ARG A 107 8.25 -3.42 -17.51
CA ARG A 107 8.30 -2.24 -18.38
C ARG A 107 7.78 -1.01 -17.62
N HIS A 108 8.65 -0.01 -17.49
CA HIS A 108 8.34 1.29 -16.89
C HIS A 108 7.76 1.18 -15.46
N LEU A 109 8.26 0.22 -14.69
CA LEU A 109 7.87 0.03 -13.30
C LEU A 109 8.25 1.27 -12.48
N THR A 110 7.31 1.82 -11.73
CA THR A 110 7.60 2.89 -10.76
C THR A 110 7.53 2.33 -9.36
N LEU A 111 8.57 2.58 -8.56
CA LEU A 111 8.60 2.25 -7.15
C LEU A 111 8.42 3.52 -6.32
N GLU A 112 7.29 3.60 -5.63
CA GLU A 112 6.99 4.70 -4.72
C GLU A 112 7.21 4.26 -3.28
N ILE A 113 7.91 5.09 -2.52
CA ILE A 113 8.28 4.80 -1.14
C ILE A 113 7.53 5.76 -0.23
N PHE A 114 6.81 5.20 0.74
CA PHE A 114 5.93 5.94 1.63
C PHE A 114 6.43 5.90 3.07
N GLU A 115 6.61 7.08 3.67
CA GLU A 115 6.77 7.28 5.13
C GLU A 115 7.75 6.30 5.82
N LEU A 116 9.01 6.28 5.38
CA LEU A 116 10.06 5.46 5.99
C LEU A 116 10.28 5.84 7.46
N SER A 117 10.13 4.86 8.36
CA SER A 117 10.20 5.03 9.82
C SER A 117 11.61 5.35 10.34
N GLY A 118 12.65 5.11 9.54
CA GLY A 118 14.06 5.34 9.90
C GLY A 118 14.64 4.34 10.90
N THR A 119 13.79 3.55 11.57
CA THR A 119 14.20 2.47 12.49
C THR A 119 14.26 1.11 11.79
N GLU A 120 13.43 0.91 10.77
CA GLU A 120 13.31 -0.35 10.06
C GLU A 120 13.39 -0.15 8.54
N PRO A 121 13.98 -1.09 7.80
CA PRO A 121 13.96 -1.05 6.35
C PRO A 121 12.55 -1.32 5.81
N ALA A 122 12.13 -0.61 4.76
CA ALA A 122 11.00 -1.02 3.94
C ALA A 122 11.48 -2.07 2.93
N ARG A 123 10.69 -3.11 2.69
CA ARG A 123 11.03 -4.20 1.76
C ARG A 123 9.85 -4.51 0.86
N GLY A 124 10.13 -4.77 -0.42
CA GLY A 124 9.15 -5.21 -1.40
C GLY A 124 9.69 -6.38 -2.23
N GLU A 125 8.84 -7.37 -2.48
CA GLU A 125 9.09 -8.45 -3.44
C GLU A 125 8.05 -8.39 -4.55
N PHE A 126 8.51 -8.12 -5.76
CA PHE A 126 7.67 -7.96 -6.94
C PHE A 126 7.88 -9.14 -7.88
N VAL A 127 6.79 -9.62 -8.46
CA VAL A 127 6.76 -10.82 -9.30
C VAL A 127 6.38 -10.48 -10.74
N ASN A 128 6.71 -11.35 -11.68
CA ASN A 128 6.21 -11.31 -13.05
C ASN A 128 4.77 -11.87 -13.14
N GLN A 129 4.19 -11.84 -14.34
CA GLN A 129 2.85 -12.36 -14.62
C GLN A 129 2.65 -13.83 -14.23
N ASP A 130 3.69 -14.64 -14.33
CA ASP A 130 3.70 -16.06 -13.95
C ASP A 130 3.89 -16.28 -12.43
N GLY A 131 4.08 -15.20 -11.66
CA GLY A 131 4.31 -15.23 -10.23
C GLY A 131 5.76 -15.53 -9.83
N THR A 132 6.70 -15.59 -10.78
CA THR A 132 8.14 -15.73 -10.49
C THR A 132 8.71 -14.42 -9.92
N PRO A 133 9.65 -14.46 -8.96
CA PRO A 133 10.28 -13.25 -8.44
C PRO A 133 11.00 -12.47 -9.55
N MET A 134 10.71 -11.18 -9.68
CA MET A 134 11.29 -10.28 -10.67
C MET A 134 12.27 -9.30 -10.04
N LEU A 135 11.86 -8.69 -8.93
CA LEU A 135 12.61 -7.62 -8.26
C LEU A 135 12.38 -7.69 -6.76
N ARG A 136 13.46 -7.59 -6.00
CA ARG A 136 13.42 -7.29 -4.57
C ARG A 136 13.99 -5.90 -4.36
N ALA A 137 13.28 -5.08 -3.59
CA ALA A 137 13.72 -3.75 -3.23
C ALA A 137 13.79 -3.63 -1.71
N GLU A 138 14.82 -2.96 -1.23
CA GLU A 138 14.96 -2.56 0.17
C GLU A 138 15.29 -1.06 0.23
N ALA A 139 14.58 -0.33 1.08
CA ALA A 139 14.79 1.09 1.32
C ALA A 139 15.08 1.35 2.80
N VAL A 140 16.19 2.04 3.07
CA VAL A 140 16.64 2.36 4.43
C VAL A 140 16.87 3.85 4.55
N LYS A 141 16.20 4.48 5.52
CA LYS A 141 16.39 5.90 5.82
C LYS A 141 17.43 6.07 6.92
N ASN A 142 18.53 6.74 6.59
CA ASN A 142 19.62 7.08 7.49
C ASN A 142 19.73 8.60 7.60
N GLY A 143 19.05 9.19 8.58
CA GLY A 143 18.96 10.65 8.72
C GLY A 143 18.28 11.28 7.50
N ASN A 144 19.01 12.12 6.76
CA ASN A 144 18.52 12.79 5.55
C ASN A 144 18.87 12.05 4.24
N ARG A 145 19.32 10.79 4.32
CA ARG A 145 19.65 9.97 3.15
C ARG A 145 18.76 8.74 3.12
N VAL A 146 18.26 8.40 1.94
CA VAL A 146 17.59 7.13 1.68
C VAL A 146 18.53 6.27 0.84
N ALA A 147 18.89 5.10 1.36
CA ALA A 147 19.67 4.10 0.65
C ALA A 147 18.72 3.06 0.07
N LEU A 148 18.82 2.82 -1.23
CA LEU A 148 18.01 1.85 -1.96
C LEU A 148 18.89 0.69 -2.42
N ARG A 149 18.42 -0.53 -2.20
CA ARG A 149 19.04 -1.75 -2.71
C ARG A 149 18.04 -2.50 -3.57
N PHE A 150 18.52 -2.97 -4.71
CA PHE A 150 17.72 -3.71 -5.67
C PHE A 150 18.43 -5.02 -6.00
N GLU A 151 17.69 -6.12 -5.94
CA GLU A 151 18.14 -7.44 -6.39
C GLU A 151 17.17 -7.94 -7.46
N GLY A 152 17.66 -8.09 -8.70
CA GLY A 152 16.87 -8.49 -9.86
C GLY A 152 17.28 -7.74 -11.14
N THR A 153 16.56 -7.98 -12.23
CA THR A 153 16.80 -7.36 -13.55
C THR A 153 15.59 -6.57 -14.04
N PRO A 154 15.27 -5.41 -13.43
CA PRO A 154 14.29 -4.50 -14.00
C PRO A 154 14.90 -3.80 -15.23
N ARG A 155 14.13 -3.65 -16.31
CA ARG A 155 14.64 -3.03 -17.55
C ARG A 155 14.75 -1.51 -17.45
N ILE A 156 13.77 -0.84 -16.82
CA ILE A 156 13.73 0.61 -16.53
C ILE A 156 12.80 0.82 -15.33
N PHE A 157 13.25 1.48 -14.27
CA PHE A 157 12.38 1.89 -13.16
C PHE A 157 12.67 3.31 -12.66
N ALA A 158 11.63 4.00 -12.22
CA ALA A 158 11.73 5.27 -11.51
C ALA A 158 11.49 5.03 -10.02
N CYS A 159 12.17 5.80 -9.16
CA CYS A 159 11.94 5.74 -7.72
C CYS A 159 11.57 7.13 -7.20
N GLY A 160 10.41 7.22 -6.55
CA GLY A 160 9.91 8.43 -5.89
C GLY A 160 9.80 8.22 -4.38
N CYS A 161 10.08 9.28 -3.60
CA CYS A 161 9.76 9.33 -2.18
C CYS A 161 8.60 10.31 -2.00
N ALA A 162 7.50 9.84 -1.40
CA ALA A 162 6.35 10.64 -1.03
C ALA A 162 6.34 10.91 0.48
#